data_AF-A0A946X5P3-F1
#
_entry.id   AF-A0A946X5P3-F1
#
_cell.length_a   1.000
_cell.length_b   1.000
_cell.length_c   1.000
_cell.angle_alpha   90.00
_cell.angle_beta   90.00
_cell.angle_gamma   90.00
#
_symmetry.space_group_name_H-M   'P 1'
#
loop_
_entity.id
_entity.type
_entity.pdbx_description
1 polymer ?
#
loop_
_entity_poly.entity_id
_entity_poly.type
_entity_poly.pdbx_seq_one_letter_code
_entity_poly.pdbx_strand_id
1 'polypeptide(L)'
;MIAVAMDVQGAELARPYVEIAKADHANLVDAENILGDLIGFKAVPNTILIDEAGRYQGMVSPDEAKEWATAEGSDVPSSSVQASASSNGAGRIRALEALADWLPRDASVQADLAERYLTAGRGEAAEAAFRRALTLGASDAPTHFRYGRLLLSLGRKDEGIASLRRALAVDSGNYVIRKQIWALENPGRFYDGGIDWDWQKEQSQREAAAD
;
A
#
# COMPACT_ATOMS: atom_id res chain seq x y z
N MET A 1 -12.34 14.74 21.41
CA MET A 1 -11.15 13.89 21.14
C MET A 1 -11.63 12.50 20.69
N ILE A 2 -10.91 11.82 19.78
CA ILE A 2 -11.14 10.40 19.46
C ILE A 2 -9.80 9.69 19.63
N ALA A 3 -9.77 8.62 20.41
CA ALA A 3 -8.60 7.74 20.46
C ALA A 3 -8.88 6.47 19.65
N VAL A 4 -7.91 6.05 18.85
CA VAL A 4 -7.99 4.82 18.07
C VAL A 4 -6.85 3.91 18.51
N ALA A 5 -7.21 2.77 19.12
CA ALA A 5 -6.25 1.75 19.49
C ALA A 5 -6.08 0.76 18.33
N MET A 6 -4.84 0.32 18.11
CA MET A 6 -4.48 -0.65 17.09
C MET A 6 -3.38 -1.56 17.62
N ASP A 7 -3.34 -2.79 17.13
CA ASP A 7 -2.21 -3.70 17.31
C ASP A 7 -2.03 -4.45 15.98
N VAL A 8 -0.79 -4.52 15.49
CA VAL A 8 -0.45 -5.22 14.24
C VAL A 8 -0.80 -6.71 14.30
N GLN A 9 -0.87 -7.29 15.51
CA GLN A 9 -1.25 -8.68 15.75
C GLN A 9 -2.76 -8.88 15.81
N GLY A 10 -3.56 -7.80 15.79
CA GLY A 10 -5.01 -7.84 15.66
C GLY A 10 -5.77 -7.11 16.77
N ALA A 11 -7.01 -6.76 16.45
CA ALA A 11 -7.95 -6.00 17.28
C ALA A 11 -8.09 -6.53 18.72
N GLU A 12 -8.05 -7.85 18.89
CA GLU A 12 -8.28 -8.51 20.17
C GLU A 12 -7.16 -8.26 21.19
N LEU A 13 -5.96 -7.85 20.74
CA LEU A 13 -4.90 -7.45 21.65
C LEU A 13 -5.02 -6.00 22.09
N ALA A 14 -5.58 -5.13 21.24
CA ALA A 14 -5.82 -3.72 21.56
C ALA A 14 -7.09 -3.51 22.41
N ARG A 15 -8.12 -4.33 22.18
CA ARG A 15 -9.47 -4.19 22.78
C ARG A 15 -9.47 -4.14 24.33
N PRO A 16 -8.75 -5.00 25.06
CA PRO A 16 -8.77 -4.98 26.53
C PRO A 16 -8.28 -3.64 27.10
N TYR A 17 -7.29 -2.99 26.46
CA TYR A 17 -6.75 -1.73 26.91
C TYR A 17 -7.74 -0.58 26.72
N VAL A 18 -8.50 -0.59 25.62
CA VAL A 18 -9.58 0.39 25.38
C VAL A 18 -10.70 0.24 26.40
N GLU A 19 -11.10 -1.00 26.70
CA GLU A 19 -12.18 -1.28 27.65
C GLU A 19 -11.80 -0.90 29.10
N ILE A 20 -10.53 -1.07 29.47
CA ILE A 20 -10.02 -0.70 30.80
C ILE A 20 -9.80 0.81 30.93
N ALA A 21 -9.45 1.51 29.84
CA ALA A 21 -9.11 2.93 29.87
C ALA A 21 -10.23 3.85 30.37
N LYS A 22 -11.51 3.45 30.21
CA LYS A 22 -12.70 4.22 30.65
C LYS A 22 -12.61 5.71 30.33
N ALA A 23 -12.12 6.04 29.14
CA ALA A 23 -11.93 7.43 28.76
C ALA A 23 -13.29 8.15 28.65
N ASP A 24 -13.27 9.45 28.91
CA ASP A 24 -14.39 10.38 28.78
C ASP A 24 -14.69 10.78 27.33
N HIS A 25 -13.93 10.24 26.37
CA HIS A 25 -14.04 10.50 24.95
C HIS A 25 -14.20 9.21 24.15
N ALA A 26 -14.59 9.34 22.87
CA ALA A 26 -14.81 8.19 21.99
C ALA A 26 -13.51 7.40 21.79
N ASN A 27 -13.56 6.10 22.10
CA ASN A 27 -12.47 5.16 21.84
C ASN A 27 -12.90 4.13 20.79
N LEU A 28 -12.08 3.97 19.77
CA LEU A 28 -12.28 3.00 18.71
C LEU A 28 -11.13 1.98 18.72
N VAL A 29 -11.41 0.76 18.26
CA VAL A 29 -10.39 -0.22 17.94
C VAL A 29 -10.33 -0.33 16.43
N ASP A 30 -9.17 -0.04 15.84
CA ASP A 30 -8.91 -0.26 14.43
C ASP A 30 -8.68 -1.75 14.20
N ALA A 31 -9.78 -2.45 13.91
CA ALA A 31 -9.76 -3.90 13.84
C ALA A 31 -8.95 -4.44 12.66
N GLU A 32 -8.74 -3.62 11.64
CA GLU A 32 -8.04 -3.98 10.41
C GLU A 32 -6.66 -3.31 10.30
N ASN A 33 -6.22 -2.58 11.35
CA ASN A 33 -4.97 -1.83 11.37
C ASN A 33 -4.83 -0.83 10.19
N ILE A 34 -5.97 -0.36 9.66
CA ILE A 34 -6.06 0.55 8.50
C ILE A 34 -5.28 1.84 8.78
N LEU A 35 -5.42 2.41 9.97
CA LEU A 35 -4.78 3.66 10.37
C LEU A 35 -3.25 3.45 10.53
N GLY A 36 -2.83 2.30 11.06
CA GLY A 36 -1.42 1.93 11.16
C GLY A 36 -0.75 1.83 9.79
N ASP A 37 -1.43 1.21 8.83
CA ASP A 37 -0.99 1.10 7.44
C ASP A 37 -0.98 2.46 6.72
N LEU A 38 -2.03 3.27 6.90
CA LEU A 38 -2.21 4.55 6.21
C LEU A 38 -1.21 5.61 6.68
N ILE A 39 -0.94 5.67 7.98
CA ILE A 39 -0.11 6.71 8.59
C ILE A 39 1.34 6.23 8.78
N GLY A 40 1.59 4.91 8.70
CA GLY A 40 2.93 4.34 8.79
C GLY A 40 3.56 4.51 10.18
N PHE A 41 2.76 4.37 11.24
CA PHE A 41 3.25 4.56 12.62
C PHE A 41 4.39 3.58 12.92
N LYS A 42 5.58 4.11 13.24
CA LYS A 42 6.79 3.32 13.52
C LYS A 42 6.94 2.91 15.00
N ALA A 43 6.25 3.61 15.90
CA ALA A 43 6.24 3.37 17.35
C ALA A 43 4.94 3.92 17.94
N VAL A 44 4.43 3.36 19.03
CA VAL A 44 3.23 3.84 19.74
C VAL A 44 3.57 4.27 21.18
N PRO A 45 2.83 5.20 21.81
CA PRO A 45 1.66 5.92 21.30
C PRO A 45 2.05 7.15 20.45
N ASN A 46 1.24 7.45 19.43
CA ASN A 46 1.30 8.71 18.66
C ASN A 46 -0.04 9.43 18.72
N THR A 47 -0.01 10.76 18.62
CA THR A 47 -1.21 11.58 18.47
C THR A 47 -1.16 12.35 17.17
N ILE A 48 -2.28 12.39 16.46
CA ILE A 48 -2.45 13.17 15.24
C ILE A 48 -3.60 14.15 15.45
N LEU A 49 -3.44 15.37 14.93
CA LEU A 49 -4.50 16.37 14.95
C LEU A 49 -5.25 16.32 13.62
N ILE A 50 -6.57 16.29 13.69
CA ILE A 50 -7.47 16.37 12.54
C ILE A 50 -8.47 17.49 12.83
N ASP A 51 -8.64 18.43 11.90
CA ASP A 51 -9.59 19.54 12.04
C ASP A 51 -11.04 19.07 11.86
N GLU A 52 -12.01 19.95 12.16
CA GLU A 52 -13.44 19.66 12.02
C GLU A 52 -13.88 19.34 10.58
N ALA A 53 -13.07 19.73 9.59
CA ALA A 53 -13.29 19.40 8.18
C ALA A 53 -12.62 18.08 7.77
N GLY A 54 -12.05 17.33 8.73
CA GLY A 54 -11.41 16.04 8.51
C GLY A 54 -9.98 16.13 7.96
N ARG A 55 -9.33 17.30 8.01
CA ARG A 55 -7.96 17.48 7.48
C ARG A 55 -6.93 17.23 8.56
N TYR A 56 -5.96 16.36 8.28
CA TYR A 56 -4.82 16.18 9.17
C TYR A 56 -3.95 17.45 9.22
N GLN A 57 -3.63 17.85 10.44
CA GLN A 57 -2.91 19.08 10.79
C GLN A 57 -1.48 18.80 11.27
N GLY A 58 -1.12 17.54 11.51
CA GLY A 58 0.22 17.17 11.99
C GLY A 58 0.20 16.11 13.09
N MET A 59 1.39 15.59 13.38
CA MET A 59 1.66 14.84 14.61
C MET A 59 1.81 15.82 15.76
N VAL A 60 1.35 15.40 16.93
CA VAL A 60 1.43 16.15 18.16
C VAL A 60 2.14 15.31 19.19
N SER A 61 2.98 15.92 20.02
CA SER A 61 3.60 15.19 21.12
C SER A 61 2.53 14.74 22.13
N PRO A 62 2.76 13.62 22.85
CA PRO A 62 1.84 13.17 23.90
C PRO A 62 1.57 14.22 24.99
N ASP A 63 2.49 15.17 25.22
CA ASP A 63 2.32 16.22 26.22
C ASP A 63 1.47 17.38 25.69
N GLU A 64 1.66 17.80 24.43
CA GLU A 64 0.77 18.76 23.76
C GLU A 64 -0.65 18.20 23.62
N ALA A 65 -0.80 16.91 23.34
CA ALA A 65 -2.09 16.25 23.24
C ALA A 65 -2.87 16.26 24.57
N LYS A 66 -2.18 16.13 25.71
CA LYS A 66 -2.81 16.16 27.05
C LYS A 66 -3.37 17.54 27.38
N GLU A 67 -2.69 18.61 26.98
CA GLU A 67 -3.17 19.98 27.18
C GLU A 67 -4.50 20.24 26.44
N TRP A 68 -4.72 19.55 25.33
CA TRP A 68 -5.95 19.68 24.54
C TRP A 68 -7.06 18.76 25.02
N ALA A 69 -6.71 17.61 25.62
CA ALA A 69 -7.67 16.69 26.23
C ALA A 69 -8.40 17.32 27.43
N THR A 70 -7.73 18.21 28.16
CA THR A 70 -8.26 18.87 29.36
C THR A 70 -8.95 20.21 29.07
N ALA A 71 -8.92 20.68 27.83
CA ALA A 71 -9.63 21.88 27.42
C ALA A 71 -11.14 21.59 27.38
N GLU A 72 -11.88 22.17 28.32
CA GLU A 72 -13.34 22.00 28.45
C GLU A 72 -14.07 22.36 27.15
N GLY A 73 -14.85 21.40 26.62
CA GLY A 73 -15.87 21.66 25.60
C GLY A 73 -15.71 20.87 24.30
N SER A 74 -16.03 19.58 24.30
CA SER A 74 -16.47 18.92 23.07
C SER A 74 -17.45 17.79 23.38
N ASP A 75 -18.73 18.10 23.34
CA ASP A 75 -19.82 17.12 23.33
C ASP A 75 -19.68 16.21 22.09
N VAL A 76 -19.27 14.97 22.30
CA VAL A 76 -19.38 13.93 21.27
C VAL A 76 -20.26 12.82 21.83
N PRO A 77 -21.46 12.57 21.25
CA PRO A 77 -22.32 11.49 21.71
C PRO A 77 -21.64 10.14 21.51
N SER A 78 -21.54 9.36 22.59
CA SER A 78 -21.07 7.97 22.51
C SER A 78 -22.15 7.08 21.89
N SER A 79 -22.03 6.78 20.60
CA SER A 79 -22.70 5.61 20.03
C SER A 79 -21.66 4.72 19.36
N SER A 80 -21.54 3.51 19.90
CA SER A 80 -20.66 2.43 19.46
C SER A 80 -20.90 2.06 18.00
N VAL A 81 -20.01 2.50 17.12
CA VAL A 81 -19.95 2.01 15.73
C VAL A 81 -19.31 0.62 15.76
N GLN A 82 -20.14 -0.42 15.74
CA GLN A 82 -19.70 -1.76 15.36
C GLN A 82 -19.61 -1.80 13.83
N ALA A 83 -18.43 -1.55 13.28
CA ALA A 83 -18.14 -1.83 11.89
C ALA A 83 -17.54 -3.25 11.79
N SER A 84 -18.40 -4.24 11.54
CA SER A 84 -17.96 -5.52 10.98
C SER A 84 -17.72 -5.33 9.48
N ALA A 85 -16.48 -5.11 9.07
CA ALA A 85 -16.12 -5.11 7.66
C ALA A 85 -15.54 -6.48 7.29
N SER A 86 -16.39 -7.28 6.64
CA SER A 86 -15.90 -8.27 5.68
C SER A 86 -15.05 -7.53 4.65
N SER A 87 -13.85 -8.05 4.36
CA SER A 87 -12.87 -7.45 3.45
C SER A 87 -13.42 -7.35 2.02
N ASN A 88 -14.23 -6.34 1.76
CA ASN A 88 -14.71 -6.04 0.43
C ASN A 88 -13.66 -5.14 -0.22
N GLY A 89 -12.95 -5.62 -1.25
CA GLY A 89 -11.92 -4.85 -1.96
C GLY A 89 -12.39 -3.46 -2.43
N ALA A 90 -13.71 -3.27 -2.58
CA ALA A 90 -14.33 -1.97 -2.84
C ALA A 90 -14.17 -0.94 -1.71
N GLY A 91 -14.10 -1.36 -0.44
CA GLY A 91 -13.85 -0.47 0.70
C GLY A 91 -12.43 0.05 0.70
N ARG A 92 -11.45 -0.82 0.41
CA ARG A 92 -10.02 -0.44 0.34
C ARG A 92 -9.73 0.49 -0.84
N ILE A 93 -10.41 0.32 -1.98
CA ILE A 93 -10.32 1.27 -3.10
C ILE A 93 -10.80 2.66 -2.68
N ARG A 94 -11.98 2.77 -2.06
CA ARG A 94 -12.51 4.08 -1.62
C ARG A 94 -11.59 4.78 -0.61
N ALA A 95 -11.00 4.02 0.31
CA ALA A 95 -10.04 4.58 1.27
C ALA A 95 -8.79 5.15 0.57
N LEU A 96 -8.25 4.43 -0.42
CA LEU A 96 -7.10 4.90 -1.20
C LEU A 96 -7.45 6.06 -2.15
N GLU A 97 -8.67 6.11 -2.68
CA GLU A 97 -9.17 7.27 -3.43
C GLU A 97 -9.21 8.53 -2.55
N ALA A 98 -9.80 8.42 -1.35
CA ALA A 98 -9.81 9.53 -0.38
C ALA A 98 -8.39 9.94 0.05
N LEU A 99 -7.49 8.97 0.23
CA LEU A 99 -6.09 9.26 0.55
C LEU A 99 -5.38 9.94 -0.62
N ALA A 100 -5.65 9.54 -1.85
CA ALA A 100 -5.10 10.17 -3.05
C ALA A 100 -5.60 11.62 -3.22
N ASP A 101 -6.83 11.92 -2.82
CA ASP A 101 -7.35 13.30 -2.78
C ASP A 101 -6.64 14.15 -1.71
N TRP A 102 -6.34 13.54 -0.56
CA TRP A 102 -5.65 14.23 0.55
C TRP A 102 -4.14 14.38 0.30
N LEU A 103 -3.51 13.40 -0.33
CA LEU A 103 -2.09 13.34 -0.68
C LEU A 103 -1.89 13.24 -2.21
N PRO A 104 -2.27 14.28 -2.99
CA PRO A 104 -2.29 14.22 -4.46
C PRO A 104 -0.91 14.13 -5.12
N ARG A 105 0.15 14.21 -4.32
CA ARG A 105 1.55 14.13 -4.74
C ARG A 105 2.31 12.97 -4.12
N ASP A 106 1.64 12.11 -3.35
CA ASP A 106 2.28 10.92 -2.81
C ASP A 106 2.28 9.81 -3.88
N ALA A 107 3.50 9.42 -4.28
CA ALA A 107 3.69 8.42 -5.32
C ALA A 107 3.30 7.01 -4.87
N SER A 108 3.49 6.68 -3.58
CA SER A 108 3.19 5.37 -3.00
C SER A 108 1.68 5.16 -2.91
N VAL A 109 0.91 6.18 -2.51
CA VAL A 109 -0.55 6.13 -2.49
C VAL A 109 -1.11 5.82 -3.88
N GLN A 110 -0.56 6.46 -4.91
CA GLN A 110 -0.97 6.23 -6.30
C GLN A 110 -0.60 4.82 -6.77
N ALA A 111 0.56 4.29 -6.37
CA ALA A 111 0.98 2.93 -6.70
C ALA A 111 0.09 1.86 -6.03
N ASP A 112 -0.28 2.06 -4.77
CA ASP A 112 -1.15 1.15 -4.04
C ASP A 112 -2.59 1.19 -4.57
N LEU A 113 -3.10 2.39 -4.89
CA LEU A 113 -4.40 2.54 -5.55
C LEU A 113 -4.42 1.82 -6.91
N ALA A 114 -3.34 1.94 -7.68
CA ALA A 114 -3.19 1.26 -8.96
C ALA A 114 -3.22 -0.27 -8.81
N GLU A 115 -2.53 -0.81 -7.80
CA GLU A 115 -2.57 -2.24 -7.49
C GLU A 115 -3.99 -2.69 -7.12
N ARG A 116 -4.70 -1.92 -6.29
CA ARG A 116 -6.08 -2.27 -5.92
C ARG A 116 -7.01 -2.25 -7.13
N TYR A 117 -6.91 -1.25 -8.00
CA TYR A 117 -7.65 -1.24 -9.26
C TYR A 117 -7.32 -2.42 -10.17
N LEU A 118 -6.04 -2.79 -10.27
CA LEU A 118 -5.59 -3.97 -11.03
C LEU A 118 -6.25 -5.25 -10.50
N THR A 119 -6.21 -5.47 -9.18
CA THR A 119 -6.83 -6.66 -8.56
C THR A 119 -8.35 -6.68 -8.71
N ALA A 120 -8.98 -5.52 -8.83
CA ALA A 120 -10.42 -5.37 -9.07
C ALA A 120 -10.81 -5.45 -10.56
N GLY A 121 -9.86 -5.73 -11.46
CA GLY A 121 -10.11 -5.80 -12.91
C GLY A 121 -10.36 -4.44 -13.58
N ARG A 122 -10.11 -3.32 -12.88
CA ARG A 122 -10.29 -1.96 -13.39
C ARG A 122 -9.01 -1.48 -14.09
N GLY A 123 -8.70 -2.09 -15.24
CA GLY A 123 -7.43 -1.89 -15.96
C GLY A 123 -7.11 -0.42 -16.30
N GLU A 124 -8.09 0.35 -16.78
CA GLU A 124 -7.89 1.76 -17.13
C GLU A 124 -7.56 2.62 -15.91
N ALA A 125 -8.28 2.43 -14.80
CA ALA A 125 -8.04 3.14 -13.55
C ALA A 125 -6.67 2.76 -12.95
N ALA A 126 -6.30 1.47 -13.05
CA ALA A 126 -4.98 0.99 -12.64
C ALA A 126 -3.86 1.66 -13.46
N GLU A 127 -4.03 1.77 -14.78
CA GLU A 127 -3.03 2.40 -15.64
C GLU A 127 -2.87 3.89 -15.31
N ALA A 128 -3.98 4.61 -15.14
CA ALA A 128 -3.95 6.03 -14.78
C ALA A 128 -3.19 6.26 -13.46
N ALA A 129 -3.49 5.44 -12.44
CA ALA A 129 -2.85 5.53 -11.13
C ALA A 129 -1.36 5.14 -11.18
N PHE A 130 -0.96 4.08 -11.92
CA PHE A 130 0.45 3.75 -12.10
C PHE A 130 1.21 4.87 -12.81
N ARG A 131 0.65 5.44 -13.89
CA ARG A 131 1.30 6.56 -14.60
C ARG A 131 1.45 7.77 -13.69
N ARG A 132 0.46 8.04 -12.84
CA ARG A 132 0.53 9.11 -11.84
C ARG A 132 1.64 8.84 -10.82
N ALA A 133 1.71 7.64 -10.25
CA ALA A 133 2.77 7.23 -9.33
C ALA A 133 4.17 7.45 -9.94
N LEU A 134 4.38 6.98 -11.18
CA LEU A 134 5.65 7.14 -11.90
C LEU A 134 5.98 8.61 -12.18
N THR A 135 4.99 9.43 -12.53
CA THR A 135 5.17 10.88 -12.73
C THR A 135 5.56 11.60 -11.43
N LEU A 136 5.07 11.10 -10.30
CA LEU A 136 5.40 11.61 -8.96
C LEU A 136 6.75 11.10 -8.43
N GLY A 137 7.42 10.20 -9.15
CA GLY A 137 8.76 9.72 -8.81
C GLY A 137 8.79 8.36 -8.12
N ALA A 138 7.71 7.56 -8.16
CA ALA A 138 7.81 6.16 -7.75
C ALA A 138 8.87 5.45 -8.62
N SER A 139 9.90 4.93 -7.95
CA SER A 139 11.06 4.31 -8.60
C SER A 139 11.46 2.98 -7.93
N ASP A 140 10.55 2.40 -7.15
CA ASP A 140 10.77 1.11 -6.51
C ASP A 140 10.49 -0.06 -7.48
N ALA A 141 11.16 -1.19 -7.25
CA ALA A 141 10.99 -2.40 -8.06
C ALA A 141 9.52 -2.90 -8.10
N PRO A 142 8.78 -3.00 -6.98
CA PRO A 142 7.38 -3.42 -6.98
C PRO A 142 6.46 -2.59 -7.90
N THR A 143 6.58 -1.26 -7.89
CA THR A 143 5.76 -0.39 -8.74
C THR A 143 6.00 -0.67 -10.22
N HIS A 144 7.27 -0.73 -10.64
CA HIS A 144 7.62 -1.06 -12.03
C HIS A 144 7.20 -2.47 -12.44
N PHE A 145 7.34 -3.44 -11.54
CA PHE A 145 6.93 -4.82 -11.77
C PHE A 145 5.42 -4.94 -11.98
N ARG A 146 4.63 -4.34 -11.09
CA ARG A 146 3.16 -4.36 -11.16
C ARG A 146 2.65 -3.62 -12.39
N TYR A 147 3.23 -2.48 -12.74
CA TYR A 147 2.88 -1.77 -13.97
C TYR A 147 3.23 -2.59 -15.21
N GLY A 148 4.38 -3.26 -15.23
CA GLY A 148 4.76 -4.21 -16.27
C GLY A 148 3.70 -5.30 -16.45
N ARG A 149 3.24 -5.92 -15.36
CA ARG A 149 2.17 -6.93 -15.40
C ARG A 149 0.85 -6.40 -15.96
N LEU A 150 0.45 -5.18 -15.59
CA LEU A 150 -0.73 -4.54 -16.17
C LEU A 150 -0.57 -4.38 -17.68
N LEU A 151 0.56 -3.82 -18.14
CA LEU A 151 0.83 -3.63 -19.57
C LEU A 151 0.79 -4.96 -20.36
N LEU A 152 1.35 -6.02 -19.79
CA LEU A 152 1.27 -7.37 -20.38
C LEU A 152 -0.18 -7.86 -20.48
N SER A 153 -1.00 -7.64 -19.44
CA SER A 153 -2.43 -8.01 -19.46
C SER A 153 -3.24 -7.23 -20.49
N LEU A 154 -2.78 -6.01 -20.84
CA LEU A 154 -3.35 -5.17 -21.90
C LEU A 154 -2.79 -5.51 -23.29
N GLY A 155 -1.96 -6.54 -23.43
CA GLY A 155 -1.32 -6.93 -24.69
C GLY A 155 -0.14 -6.05 -25.12
N ARG A 156 0.27 -5.08 -24.30
CA ARG A 156 1.38 -4.14 -24.57
C ARG A 156 2.71 -4.76 -24.14
N LYS A 157 3.10 -5.82 -24.86
CA LYS A 157 4.22 -6.69 -24.49
C LYS A 157 5.54 -5.94 -24.31
N ASP A 158 5.91 -5.11 -25.28
CA ASP A 158 7.21 -4.42 -25.29
C ASP A 158 7.34 -3.41 -24.13
N GLU A 159 6.27 -2.66 -23.85
CA GLU A 159 6.23 -1.73 -22.72
C GLU A 159 6.21 -2.44 -21.37
N GLY A 160 5.55 -3.60 -21.31
CA GLY A 160 5.56 -4.49 -20.16
C GLY A 160 6.97 -4.96 -19.83
N ILE A 161 7.69 -5.48 -20.83
CA ILE A 161 9.10 -5.91 -20.69
C ILE A 161 9.98 -4.73 -20.28
N ALA A 162 9.82 -3.56 -20.90
CA ALA A 162 10.58 -2.36 -20.53
C ALA A 162 10.35 -1.94 -19.07
N SER A 163 9.13 -2.10 -18.55
CA SER A 163 8.82 -1.84 -17.15
C SER A 163 9.39 -2.91 -16.22
N LEU A 164 9.36 -4.18 -16.60
CA LEU A 164 10.03 -5.26 -15.85
C LEU A 164 11.55 -5.06 -15.80
N ARG A 165 12.18 -4.60 -16.88
CA ARG A 165 13.62 -4.27 -16.90
C ARG A 165 13.96 -3.12 -15.95
N ARG A 166 13.10 -2.10 -15.86
CA ARG A 166 13.25 -1.04 -14.84
C ARG A 166 13.13 -1.59 -13.43
N ALA A 167 12.20 -2.51 -13.18
CA ALA A 167 12.10 -3.17 -11.89
C ALA A 167 13.36 -3.98 -11.55
N LEU A 168 13.90 -4.72 -12.52
CA LEU A 168 15.15 -5.48 -12.35
C LEU A 168 16.36 -4.56 -12.17
N ALA A 169 16.40 -3.39 -12.79
CA ALA A 169 17.50 -2.44 -12.56
C ALA A 169 17.53 -1.90 -11.12
N VAL A 170 16.36 -1.80 -10.47
CA VAL A 170 16.24 -1.38 -9.07
C VAL A 170 16.56 -2.52 -8.10
N ASP A 171 16.15 -3.75 -8.45
CA ASP A 171 16.41 -4.97 -7.68
C ASP A 171 17.04 -6.04 -8.58
N SER A 172 18.33 -5.89 -8.87
CA SER A 172 19.07 -6.71 -9.85
C SER A 172 19.19 -8.17 -9.42
N GLY A 173 19.11 -8.45 -8.12
CA GLY A 173 19.08 -9.80 -7.56
C GLY A 173 17.74 -10.53 -7.74
N ASN A 174 16.70 -9.86 -8.24
CA ASN A 174 15.36 -10.42 -8.29
C ASN A 174 15.18 -11.46 -9.40
N TYR A 175 15.42 -12.72 -9.04
CA TYR A 175 15.27 -13.84 -9.97
C TYR A 175 13.84 -13.99 -10.54
N VAL A 176 12.81 -13.59 -9.78
CA VAL A 176 11.41 -13.68 -10.25
C VAL A 176 11.18 -12.73 -11.43
N ILE A 177 11.63 -11.48 -11.30
CA ILE A 177 11.50 -10.48 -12.38
C ILE A 177 12.34 -10.90 -13.59
N ARG A 178 13.58 -11.33 -13.34
CA ARG A 178 14.50 -11.82 -14.39
C ARG A 178 13.88 -12.95 -15.20
N LYS A 179 13.36 -13.98 -14.52
CA LYS A 179 12.70 -15.12 -15.15
C LYS A 179 11.47 -14.72 -15.98
N GLN A 180 10.69 -13.73 -15.53
CA GLN A 180 9.55 -13.25 -16.32
C GLN A 180 9.99 -12.60 -17.63
N ILE A 181 11.05 -11.79 -17.61
CA ILE A 181 11.61 -11.19 -18.84
C ILE A 181 12.07 -12.28 -19.80
N TRP A 182 12.86 -13.24 -19.32
CA TRP A 182 13.33 -14.37 -20.13
C TRP A 182 12.19 -15.18 -20.74
N ALA A 183 11.13 -15.47 -19.98
CA ALA A 183 9.98 -16.22 -20.47
C ALA A 183 9.18 -15.45 -21.53
N LEU A 184 9.10 -14.12 -21.40
CA LEU A 184 8.44 -13.26 -22.38
C LEU A 184 9.24 -13.16 -23.69
N GLU A 185 10.56 -13.10 -23.60
CA GLU A 185 11.45 -12.96 -24.77
C GLU A 185 11.74 -14.28 -25.47
N ASN A 186 11.81 -15.38 -24.71
CA ASN A 186 12.18 -16.71 -25.18
C ASN A 186 11.12 -17.76 -24.79
N PRO A 187 9.85 -17.60 -25.20
CA PRO A 187 8.75 -18.47 -24.74
C PRO A 187 8.99 -19.96 -24.98
N GLY A 188 9.66 -20.33 -26.08
CA GLY A 188 9.99 -21.74 -26.36
C GLY A 188 10.95 -22.39 -25.36
N ARG A 189 11.69 -21.62 -24.56
CA ARG A 189 12.54 -22.14 -23.48
C ARG A 189 11.77 -22.46 -22.20
N PHE A 190 10.50 -22.08 -22.13
CA PHE A 190 9.67 -22.22 -20.92
C PHE A 190 8.38 -23.01 -21.16
N TYR A 191 7.83 -22.96 -22.37
CA TYR A 191 6.50 -23.49 -22.66
C TYR A 191 6.50 -24.65 -23.68
N ASP A 192 7.51 -24.74 -24.55
CA ASP A 192 7.57 -25.75 -25.61
C ASP A 192 8.23 -27.04 -25.08
N GLY A 193 7.45 -27.85 -24.35
CA GLY A 193 7.88 -29.18 -23.87
C GLY A 193 8.59 -29.19 -22.52
N GLY A 194 8.75 -28.04 -21.87
CA GLY A 194 9.27 -27.94 -20.50
C GLY A 194 10.09 -26.68 -20.25
N ILE A 195 10.60 -26.56 -19.03
CA ILE A 195 11.48 -25.47 -18.62
C ILE A 195 12.93 -25.88 -18.93
N ASP A 196 13.61 -25.12 -19.78
CA ASP A 196 15.03 -25.29 -20.11
C ASP A 196 15.89 -24.69 -18.97
N TRP A 197 16.30 -25.55 -18.04
CA TRP A 197 17.10 -25.16 -16.87
C TRP A 197 18.57 -24.89 -17.19
N ASP A 198 19.13 -25.62 -18.17
CA ASP A 198 20.52 -25.42 -18.60
C ASP A 198 20.68 -24.05 -19.27
N TRP A 199 19.74 -23.68 -20.13
CA TRP A 199 19.71 -22.34 -20.73
C TRP A 199 19.59 -21.22 -19.67
N GLN A 200 18.75 -21.38 -18.64
CA GLN A 200 18.64 -20.39 -17.56
C GLN A 200 19.95 -20.22 -16.78
N LYS A 201 20.66 -21.34 -16.54
CA LYS A 201 21.97 -21.31 -15.88
C LYS A 201 23.01 -20.57 -16.73
N GLU A 202 23.03 -20.82 -18.04
CA GLU A 202 23.90 -20.08 -18.96
C GLU A 202 23.58 -18.59 -19.01
N GLN A 203 22.29 -18.21 -19.08
CA GLN A 203 21.90 -16.79 -19.07
C GLN A 203 22.34 -16.10 -17.79
N SER A 204 22.13 -16.75 -16.63
CA SER A 204 22.55 -16.21 -15.33
C SER A 204 24.05 -15.94 -15.29
N GLN A 205 24.86 -16.84 -15.83
CA GLN A 205 26.31 -16.69 -15.91
C GLN A 205 26.74 -15.59 -16.88
N ARG A 206 26.08 -15.47 -18.02
CA ARG A 206 26.36 -14.41 -19.01
C ARG A 206 26.06 -13.03 -18.46
N GLU A 207 24.92 -12.87 -17.80
CA GLU A 207 24.53 -11.60 -17.17
C GLU A 207 25.48 -11.25 -16.02
N ALA A 208 25.83 -12.21 -15.17
CA ALA A 208 26.80 -11.99 -14.08
C ALA A 208 28.23 -11.68 -14.56
N ALA A 209 28.57 -12.02 -15.80
CA ALA A 209 29.85 -11.68 -16.42
C ALA A 209 29.85 -10.33 -17.16
N ALA A 210 28.68 -9.71 -17.32
CA ALA A 210 28.51 -8.42 -17.99
C ALA A 210 28.40 -7.23 -17.01
N ASP A 211 28.18 -7.52 -15.72
CA ASP A 211 28.21 -6.56 -14.60
C ASP A 211 29.63 -6.35 -14.06
#